data_AF-A0A9J6EWS6-F1
#
_entry.id   AF-A0A9J6EWS6-F1
#
_cell.length_a   1.000
_cell.length_b   1.000
_cell.length_c   1.000
_cell.angle_alpha   90.00
_cell.angle_beta   90.00
_cell.angle_gamma   90.00
#
_symmetry.space_group_name_H-M   'P 1'
#
loop_
_entity.id
_entity.type
_entity.pdbx_description
1 polymer ?
#
loop_
_entity_poly.entity_id
_entity_poly.type
_entity_poly.pdbx_seq_one_letter_code
_entity_poly.pdbx_strand_id
1 'polypeptide(L)' 'MTRKTNIEISREEDFTKILEIEEQYIQQICSDIIKLKPDLVITEKGISDLAQHYLMKANISCVRRVRKTDNNRIAR' A
#
# COMPACT_ATOMS: atom_id res chain seq x y z
N MET A 1 17.79 4.64 -11.65
CA MET A 1 16.67 3.67 -11.59
C MET A 1 15.56 4.17 -12.53
N THR A 2 15.63 3.78 -13.79
CA THR A 2 14.79 4.35 -14.86
C THR A 2 13.37 3.80 -14.76
N ARG A 3 12.39 4.69 -14.59
CA ARG A 3 10.96 4.42 -14.52
C ARG A 3 10.51 3.79 -15.85
N LYS A 4 10.40 2.46 -15.92
CA LYS A 4 9.82 1.75 -17.08
C LYS A 4 8.30 1.91 -17.06
N THR A 5 7.79 3.04 -17.53
CA THR A 5 6.36 3.23 -17.82
C THR A 5 6.19 3.89 -19.18
N ASN A 6 6.73 3.26 -20.21
CA ASN A 6 6.21 3.38 -21.57
C ASN A 6 5.61 2.01 -21.87
N ILE A 7 4.39 1.78 -21.39
CA ILE A 7 3.62 0.60 -21.72
C ILE A 7 2.63 1.07 -22.77
N GLU A 8 2.90 0.77 -24.03
CA GLU A 8 1.89 0.87 -25.08
C GLU A 8 0.81 -0.17 -24.75
N ILE A 9 -0.29 0.28 -24.16
CA ILE A 9 -1.41 -0.57 -23.81
C ILE A 9 -2.15 -0.89 -25.11
N SER A 10 -1.81 -2.00 -25.75
CA SER A 10 -2.41 -2.41 -27.02
C SER A 10 -3.30 -3.66 -26.93
N ARG A 11 -3.22 -4.44 -25.84
CA ARG A 11 -3.93 -5.73 -25.72
C ARG A 11 -4.58 -5.91 -24.35
N GLU A 12 -5.73 -6.56 -24.33
CA GLU A 12 -6.53 -6.80 -23.12
C GLU A 12 -5.78 -7.65 -22.06
N GLU A 13 -4.93 -8.58 -22.52
CA GLU A 13 -4.09 -9.44 -21.68
C GLU A 13 -3.05 -8.67 -20.84
N ASP A 14 -2.64 -7.48 -21.28
CA ASP A 14 -1.64 -6.67 -20.57
C ASP A 14 -2.24 -5.99 -19.33
N PHE A 15 -3.55 -5.71 -19.33
CA PHE A 15 -4.24 -5.16 -18.15
C PHE A 15 -4.25 -6.16 -17.00
N THR A 16 -4.55 -7.43 -17.27
CA THR A 16 -4.57 -8.48 -16.24
C THR A 16 -3.21 -8.62 -15.57
N LYS A 17 -2.13 -8.63 -16.37
CA LYS A 17 -0.76 -8.71 -15.84
C LYS A 17 -0.40 -7.49 -14.97
N ILE A 18 -0.83 -6.29 -15.37
CA ILE A 18 -0.57 -5.08 -14.57
C ILE A 18 -1.28 -5.17 -13.22
N LEU A 19 -2.53 -5.64 -13.20
CA LEU A 19 -3.29 -5.82 -11.96
C LEU A 19 -2.64 -6.85 -11.03
N GLU A 20 -2.17 -7.99 -11.57
CA GLU A 20 -1.44 -9.00 -10.80
C GLU A 20 -0.15 -8.45 -10.18
N ILE A 21 0.62 -7.67 -10.95
CA ILE A 21 1.85 -7.03 -10.46
C ILE A 21 1.52 -6.03 -9.34
N GLU A 22 0.46 -5.23 -9.50
CA GLU A 22 0.01 -4.28 -8.48
C GLU A 22 -0.40 -5.01 -7.19
N GLU A 23 -1.16 -6.10 -7.31
CA GLU A 23 -1.59 -6.91 -6.17
C GLU A 23 -0.40 -7.51 -5.41
N GLN A 24 0.56 -8.12 -6.13
CA GLN A 24 1.78 -8.67 -5.54
C GLN A 24 2.59 -7.59 -4.82
N TYR A 25 2.71 -6.40 -5.43
CA TYR A 25 3.42 -5.29 -4.82
C TYR A 25 2.78 -4.83 -3.51
N ILE A 26 1.45 -4.72 -3.47
CA ILE A 26 0.71 -4.36 -2.26
C ILE A 26 0.91 -5.42 -1.16
N GLN A 27 0.84 -6.70 -1.52
CA GLN A 27 1.02 -7.80 -0.58
C GLN A 27 2.44 -7.82 0.01
N GLN A 28 3.46 -7.57 -0.82
CA GLN A 28 4.86 -7.48 -0.39
C GLN A 28 5.04 -6.40 0.67
N ILE A 29 4.54 -5.18 0.41
CA ILE A 29 4.63 -4.05 1.35
C ILE A 29 3.93 -4.38 2.67
N CYS A 30 2.71 -4.91 2.60
CA CYS A 30 1.96 -5.25 3.81
C CYS A 30 2.69 -6.34 4.62
N SER A 31 3.27 -7.33 3.95
CA SER A 31 4.08 -8.38 4.59
C SER A 31 5.28 -7.79 5.34
N ASP A 32 5.98 -6.83 4.74
CA ASP A 32 7.12 -6.18 5.40
C ASP A 32 6.71 -5.37 6.63
N ILE A 33 5.55 -4.70 6.59
CA ILE A 33 4.98 -4.02 7.77
C ILE A 33 4.60 -5.03 8.85
N ILE A 34 3.92 -6.13 8.47
CA ILE A 34 3.45 -7.16 9.42
C ILE A 34 4.62 -7.84 10.13
N LYS A 35 5.76 -8.07 9.44
CA LYS A 35 6.97 -8.63 10.05
C LYS A 35 7.49 -7.81 11.25
N LEU A 36 7.28 -6.50 11.21
CA LEU A 36 7.67 -5.59 12.29
C LEU A 36 6.68 -5.59 13.47
N LYS A 37 5.51 -6.24 13.32
CA LYS A 37 4.44 -6.36 14.31
C LYS A 37 4.02 -5.03 14.98
N PRO A 38 3.70 -3.98 14.20
CA PRO A 38 3.14 -2.76 14.78
C PRO A 38 1.67 -2.99 15.18
N ASP A 39 1.19 -2.30 16.22
CA ASP A 39 -0.24 -2.27 16.56
C ASP A 39 -1.03 -1.26 15.72
N LEU A 40 -0.35 -0.18 15.28
CA LEU A 40 -0.95 0.95 14.57
C LEU A 40 -0.04 1.44 13.43
N VAL A 41 -0.63 1.64 12.25
CA VAL A 41 0.03 2.25 11.08
C VAL A 41 -0.69 3.53 10.71
N ILE A 42 0.06 4.62 10.56
CA ILE A 42 -0.50 5.94 10.20
C ILE A 42 0.03 6.35 8.83
N THR A 43 -0.87 6.74 7.93
CA THR A 43 -0.53 7.18 6.59
C THR A 43 -1.19 8.51 6.23
N GLU A 44 -0.42 9.41 5.63
CA GLU A 44 -0.94 10.68 5.09
C GLU A 44 -1.78 10.46 3.83
N LYS A 45 -1.48 9.38 3.10
CA LYS A 45 -2.19 8.98 1.89
C LYS A 45 -3.34 8.02 2.22
N GLY A 46 -4.18 7.78 1.22
CA GLY A 46 -5.14 6.68 1.26
C GLY A 46 -4.43 5.33 1.22
N ILE A 47 -5.10 4.32 1.75
CA ILE A 47 -4.69 2.92 1.68
C ILE A 47 -5.75 2.20 0.84
N SER A 48 -5.32 1.28 -0.03
CA SER A 48 -6.23 0.41 -0.78
C SER A 48 -7.01 -0.50 0.18
N ASP A 49 -8.23 -0.89 -0.17
CA ASP A 49 -9.04 -1.77 0.68
C ASP A 49 -8.43 -3.17 0.82
N LEU A 50 -7.70 -3.64 -0.21
CA LEU A 50 -6.93 -4.89 -0.14
C LEU A 50 -5.83 -4.83 0.93
N ALA A 51 -5.09 -3.73 0.98
CA ALA A 51 -4.04 -3.54 1.99
C ALA A 51 -4.61 -3.45 3.40
N GLN A 52 -5.74 -2.76 3.58
CA GLN A 52 -6.45 -2.71 4.86
C GLN A 52 -6.87 -4.10 5.32
N HIS A 53 -7.39 -4.94 4.41
CA HIS A 53 -7.73 -6.32 4.73
C HIS A 53 -6.55 -7.15 5.21
N TYR A 54 -5.39 -7.02 4.55
CA TYR A 54 -4.16 -7.71 4.99
C TYR A 54 -3.71 -7.26 6.38
N LEU A 55 -3.70 -5.95 6.65
CA LEU A 55 -3.32 -5.40 7.95
C LEU A 55 -4.32 -5.80 9.05
N MET A 56 -5.63 -5.76 8.76
CA MET A 56 -6.67 -6.15 9.69
C MET A 56 -6.60 -7.64 10.06
N LYS A 57 -6.30 -8.52 9.09
CA LYS A 57 -6.04 -9.95 9.36
C LYS A 57 -4.83 -10.17 10.27
N ALA A 58 -3.85 -9.29 10.20
CA ALA A 58 -2.69 -9.29 11.10
C ALA A 58 -2.94 -8.56 12.42
N ASN A 59 -4.19 -8.14 12.69
CA ASN A 59 -4.60 -7.38 13.87
C ASN A 59 -3.91 -6.01 14.01
N ILE A 60 -3.58 -5.39 12.88
CA ILE A 60 -2.93 -4.07 12.79
C ILE A 60 -3.97 -3.04 12.40
N SER A 61 -4.15 -1.99 13.22
CA SER A 61 -5.04 -0.88 12.89
C SER A 61 -4.34 0.11 11.97
N CYS A 62 -5.08 0.71 11.04
CA CYS A 62 -4.52 1.69 10.11
C CYS A 62 -5.34 2.98 10.03
N VAL A 63 -4.68 4.12 10.23
CA VAL A 63 -5.24 5.46 10.09
C VAL A 63 -4.78 6.06 8.77
N ARG A 64 -5.72 6.26 7.85
CA ARG A 64 -5.46 6.76 6.49
C ARG A 64 -5.88 8.21 6.32
N ARG A 65 -5.28 8.90 5.33
CA ARG A 65 -5.58 10.31 4.98
C ARG A 65 -5.35 11.31 6.11
N VAL A 66 -4.34 11.07 6.96
CA VAL A 66 -3.95 12.03 8.00
C VAL A 66 -3.31 13.26 7.37
N ARG A 67 -3.61 14.46 7.88
CA ARG A 67 -2.95 15.67 7.37
C ARG A 67 -1.48 15.65 7.77
N LYS A 68 -0.60 16.13 6.90
CA LYS A 68 0.84 16.24 7.18
C LYS A 68 1.14 16.99 8.49
N THR A 69 0.36 18.04 8.78
CA THR A 69 0.48 18.79 10.04
C THR A 69 0.20 17.92 11.27
N ASP A 70 -0.78 17.02 11.19
CA ASP A 70 -1.15 16.14 12.29
C ASP A 70 -0.14 15.01 12.42
N ASN A 71 0.33 14.44 11.29
CA ASN A 71 1.38 13.42 11.30
C ASN A 71 2.67 13.93 11.95
N ASN A 72 3.10 15.16 11.62
CA ASN A 72 4.26 15.80 12.25
C ASN A 72 4.06 16.10 13.74
N ARG A 73 2.82 16.27 14.19
CA ARG A 73 2.49 16.47 15.62
C ARG A 73 2.49 15.13 16.36
N ILE A 74 1.97 14.07 15.75
CA ILE A 74 1.97 12.70 16.30
C ILE A 74 3.40 12.14 16.41
N ALA A 75 4.29 12.54 15.50
CA ALA A 75 5.68 12.10 15.49
C ALA A 75 6.59 12.81 16.51
N ARG A 76 6.11 13.86 17.21
CA ARG A 76 6.85 14.58 18.24
C ARG A 76 6.51 14.04 19.62
#